data_AF-A0A3D1UVY1-F1
#
_entry.id   AF-A0A3D1UVY1-F1
#
_cell.length_a   1.000
_cell.length_b   1.000
_cell.length_c   1.000
_cell.angle_alpha   90.00
_cell.angle_beta   90.00
_cell.angle_gamma   90.00
#
_symmetry.space_group_name_H-M   'P 1'
#
loop_
_entity.id
_entity.type
_entity.pdbx_description
1 polymer ?
#
loop_
_entity_poly.entity_id
_entity_poly.type
_entity_poly.pdbx_seq_one_letter_code
_entity_poly.pdbx_strand_id
1 'polypeptide(L)'
;MKTGNLMAAFACVLCLGLGAYENFDAAYKDAQRLEKENKNPEALAALQKAAELSQADWQRARAFDIAANIHLKMRNPEEAAKQVAALQALALNQEQTIALHLLNARVLTAQKKTADAKTELRKIIAIQNDFEPYYLYAGATVSLNQLNDPALAGEFIRKFNANKRGKAEWMLSRVKDMEKKIEIKK
;
A
#
# COMPACT_ATOMS: atom_id res chain seq x y z
N MET A 1 64.94 -1.54 27.66
CA MET A 1 64.54 -2.52 26.61
C MET A 1 63.14 -3.00 26.94
N LYS A 2 62.12 -2.41 26.32
CA LYS A 2 61.36 -2.86 25.12
C LYS A 2 59.97 -3.30 25.59
N THR A 3 58.97 -2.41 25.64
CA THR A 3 57.95 -2.19 24.59
C THR A 3 57.34 -3.46 24.01
N GLY A 4 56.04 -3.64 24.16
CA GLY A 4 55.25 -4.51 23.28
C GLY A 4 54.03 -5.16 23.92
N ASN A 5 52.90 -4.45 23.92
CA ASN A 5 51.62 -4.95 23.35
C ASN A 5 50.45 -3.99 23.66
N LEU A 6 50.57 -2.73 23.22
CA LEU A 6 49.41 -2.02 22.68
C LEU A 6 49.24 -2.49 21.23
N MET A 7 48.61 -3.65 21.00
CA MET A 7 48.14 -4.12 19.69
C MET A 7 47.45 -5.48 19.89
N ALA A 8 46.31 -5.47 20.58
CA ALA A 8 45.21 -6.38 20.28
C ALA A 8 44.00 -5.48 20.07
N ALA A 9 43.99 -4.74 18.94
CA ALA A 9 43.34 -5.20 17.73
C ALA A 9 41.85 -5.42 18.00
N PHE A 10 41.06 -4.36 17.86
CA PHE A 10 40.25 -4.21 16.65
C PHE A 10 39.24 -5.36 16.46
N ALA A 11 38.22 -5.39 17.33
CA ALA A 11 36.93 -5.98 16.99
C ALA A 11 35.76 -5.26 17.69
N CYS A 12 35.92 -3.97 18.02
CA CYS A 12 34.82 -3.09 18.44
C CYS A 12 34.49 -2.03 17.37
N VAL A 13 34.88 -2.29 16.12
CA VAL A 13 34.43 -1.52 14.95
C VAL A 13 33.52 -2.42 14.14
N LEU A 14 32.31 -2.63 14.65
CA LEU A 14 31.09 -2.97 13.87
C LEU A 14 29.79 -2.80 14.69
N CYS A 15 29.82 -2.02 15.78
CA CYS A 15 28.60 -1.52 16.42
C CYS A 15 28.28 -0.08 15.99
N LEU A 16 28.72 0.34 14.80
CA LEU A 16 28.20 1.54 14.15
C LEU A 16 26.80 1.22 13.61
N GLY A 17 25.76 1.51 14.39
CA GLY A 17 24.39 1.59 13.91
C GLY A 17 23.26 1.20 14.88
N LEU A 18 23.55 0.68 16.08
CA LEU A 18 22.54 0.09 16.97
C LEU A 18 21.81 1.07 17.92
N GLY A 19 21.74 2.37 17.58
CA GLY A 19 21.20 3.40 18.49
C GLY A 19 20.20 4.41 17.89
N ALA A 20 19.57 4.16 16.75
CA ALA A 20 18.77 5.21 16.05
C ALA A 20 17.28 4.92 15.83
N TYR A 21 16.68 3.92 16.50
CA TYR A 21 15.25 3.65 16.37
C TYR A 21 14.62 3.42 17.74
N GLU A 22 14.44 4.47 18.52
CA GLU A 22 13.73 4.40 19.81
C GLU A 22 12.23 4.68 19.68
N ASN A 23 11.67 4.77 18.47
CA ASN A 23 10.22 4.90 18.28
C ASN A 23 9.77 4.50 16.87
N PHE A 24 8.46 4.32 16.74
CA PHE A 24 7.76 4.06 15.47
C PHE A 24 8.16 5.05 14.36
N ASP A 25 8.15 6.35 14.65
CA ASP A 25 8.33 7.39 13.63
C ASP A 25 9.70 7.32 12.97
N ALA A 26 10.75 7.05 13.74
CA ALA A 26 12.09 6.88 13.19
C ALA A 26 12.15 5.67 12.24
N ALA A 27 11.65 4.52 12.67
CA ALA A 27 11.67 3.28 11.87
C ALA A 27 10.83 3.42 10.59
N TYR A 28 9.65 4.05 10.72
CA TYR A 28 8.75 4.29 9.61
C TYR A 28 9.33 5.29 8.59
N LYS A 29 9.97 6.38 9.04
CA LYS A 29 10.64 7.32 8.13
C LYS A 29 11.81 6.68 7.39
N ASP A 30 12.58 5.82 8.06
CA ASP A 30 13.66 5.11 7.41
C ASP A 30 13.16 4.11 6.37
N ALA A 31 12.10 3.37 6.69
CA ALA A 31 11.41 2.52 5.72
C ALA A 31 10.99 3.30 4.46
N GLN A 32 10.38 4.48 4.62
CA GLN A 32 10.00 5.33 3.49
C GLN A 32 11.20 5.81 2.67
N ARG A 33 12.32 6.13 3.32
CA ARG A 33 13.56 6.51 2.64
C ARG A 33 14.12 5.32 1.84
N LEU A 34 14.22 4.15 2.45
CA LEU A 34 14.71 2.91 1.84
C LEU A 34 13.83 2.48 0.65
N GLU A 35 12.52 2.61 0.78
CA GLU A 35 11.56 2.32 -0.31
C GLU A 35 11.81 3.24 -1.53
N LYS A 36 11.99 4.55 -1.29
CA LYS A 36 12.33 5.53 -2.34
C LYS A 36 13.67 5.23 -3.01
N GLU A 37 14.63 4.68 -2.26
CA GLU A 37 15.92 4.20 -2.77
C GLU A 37 15.83 2.83 -3.48
N ASN A 38 14.63 2.23 -3.59
CA ASN A 38 14.39 0.88 -4.12
C ASN A 38 15.08 -0.25 -3.33
N LYS A 39 15.49 0.02 -2.09
CA LYS A 39 16.03 -0.97 -1.14
C LYS A 39 14.89 -1.71 -0.46
N ASN A 40 14.11 -2.43 -1.27
CA ASN A 40 12.85 -3.03 -0.83
C ASN A 40 13.01 -4.03 0.34
N PRO A 41 14.02 -4.93 0.37
CA PRO A 41 14.21 -5.84 1.51
C PRO A 41 14.49 -5.09 2.82
N GLU A 42 15.34 -4.06 2.78
CA GLU A 42 15.68 -3.24 3.94
C GLU A 42 14.48 -2.40 4.39
N ALA A 43 13.71 -1.86 3.44
CA ALA A 43 12.47 -1.17 3.73
C ALA A 43 11.46 -2.08 4.45
N LEU A 44 11.32 -3.34 4.01
CA LEU A 44 10.46 -4.33 4.68
C LEU A 44 10.92 -4.63 6.11
N ALA A 45 12.23 -4.78 6.33
CA ALA A 45 12.77 -4.96 7.68
C ALA A 45 12.50 -3.75 8.59
N ALA A 46 12.66 -2.54 8.06
CA ALA A 46 12.35 -1.31 8.78
C ALA A 46 10.84 -1.17 9.08
N LEU A 47 9.97 -1.58 8.16
CA LEU A 47 8.51 -1.60 8.37
C LEU A 47 8.08 -2.63 9.42
N GLN A 48 8.70 -3.81 9.43
CA GLN A 48 8.47 -4.81 10.46
C GLN A 48 8.84 -4.27 11.84
N LYS A 49 10.00 -3.63 11.96
CA LYS A 49 10.41 -2.95 13.19
C LYS A 49 9.45 -1.83 13.58
N ALA A 50 8.97 -1.03 12.62
CA ALA A 50 7.97 -0.01 12.89
C ALA A 50 6.67 -0.63 13.43
N ALA A 51 6.19 -1.73 12.85
CA ALA A 51 5.00 -2.44 13.34
C ALA A 51 5.18 -2.95 14.79
N GLU A 52 6.36 -3.46 15.14
CA GLU A 52 6.71 -3.89 16.51
C GLU A 52 6.78 -2.73 17.52
N LEU A 53 7.25 -1.56 17.08
CA LEU A 53 7.34 -0.34 17.91
C LEU A 53 6.02 0.46 17.98
N SER A 54 4.99 0.03 17.25
CA SER A 54 3.72 0.75 17.17
C SER A 54 2.94 0.68 18.48
N GLN A 55 2.40 1.80 18.92
CA GLN A 55 1.56 1.90 20.12
C GLN A 55 0.06 2.00 19.79
N ALA A 56 -0.29 2.11 18.51
CA ALA A 56 -1.67 2.23 18.06
C ALA A 56 -1.91 1.49 16.73
N ASP A 57 -3.16 1.09 16.50
CA ASP A 57 -3.55 0.36 15.29
C ASP A 57 -3.33 1.17 14.01
N TRP A 58 -3.53 2.49 14.05
CA TRP A 58 -3.28 3.32 12.87
C TRP A 58 -1.80 3.35 12.44
N GLN A 59 -0.86 3.16 13.39
CA GLN A 59 0.57 3.07 13.10
C GLN A 59 0.91 1.73 12.44
N ARG A 60 0.41 0.63 13.02
CA ARG A 60 0.53 -0.72 12.44
C ARG A 60 -0.10 -0.77 11.05
N ALA A 61 -1.26 -0.14 10.87
CA ALA A 61 -1.95 -0.10 9.59
C ALA A 61 -1.09 0.57 8.51
N ARG A 62 -0.43 1.69 8.82
CA ARG A 62 0.50 2.35 7.89
C ARG A 62 1.68 1.44 7.52
N ALA A 63 2.27 0.76 8.49
CA ALA A 63 3.40 -0.13 8.24
C ALA A 63 3.02 -1.31 7.33
N PHE A 64 1.91 -1.99 7.63
CA PHE A 64 1.45 -3.14 6.84
C PHE A 64 0.95 -2.74 5.44
N ASP A 65 0.31 -1.58 5.27
CA ASP A 65 -0.11 -1.09 3.95
C ASP A 65 1.09 -0.87 3.02
N ILE A 66 2.15 -0.20 3.49
CA ILE A 66 3.36 -0.01 2.69
C ILE A 66 4.04 -1.36 2.41
N ALA A 67 4.14 -2.24 3.41
CA ALA A 67 4.76 -3.55 3.23
C ALA A 67 4.02 -4.39 2.16
N ALA A 68 2.68 -4.37 2.17
CA ALA A 68 1.86 -5.02 1.16
C ALA A 68 2.14 -4.48 -0.25
N ASN A 69 2.23 -3.15 -0.39
CA ASN A 69 2.55 -2.51 -1.66
C ASN A 69 3.97 -2.86 -2.16
N ILE A 70 4.95 -2.93 -1.27
CA ILE A 70 6.32 -3.36 -1.62
C ILE A 70 6.30 -4.82 -2.09
N HIS A 71 5.60 -5.72 -1.41
CA HIS A 71 5.47 -7.12 -1.85
C HIS A 71 4.79 -7.24 -3.22
N LEU A 72 3.76 -6.44 -3.51
CA LEU A 72 3.16 -6.37 -4.84
C LEU A 72 4.15 -5.88 -5.90
N LYS A 73 4.96 -4.85 -5.60
CA LYS A 73 6.02 -4.36 -6.48
C LYS A 73 7.07 -5.44 -6.77
N MET A 74 7.39 -6.26 -5.76
CA MET A 74 8.29 -7.40 -5.88
C MET A 74 7.66 -8.65 -6.50
N ARG A 75 6.37 -8.59 -6.90
CA ARG A 75 5.60 -9.72 -7.44
C ARG A 75 5.47 -10.91 -6.47
N ASN A 76 5.38 -10.63 -5.17
CA ASN A 76 5.19 -11.61 -4.11
C ASN A 76 3.79 -11.48 -3.48
N PRO A 77 2.70 -11.84 -4.20
CA PRO A 77 1.34 -11.58 -3.74
C PRO A 77 0.95 -12.38 -2.48
N GLU A 78 1.58 -13.53 -2.22
CA GLU A 78 1.33 -14.31 -1.00
C GLU A 78 1.83 -13.58 0.26
N GLU A 79 2.98 -12.92 0.19
CA GLU A 79 3.46 -12.09 1.31
C GLU A 79 2.61 -10.82 1.46
N ALA A 80 2.17 -10.22 0.34
CA ALA A 80 1.24 -9.10 0.40
C ALA A 80 -0.10 -9.50 1.06
N ALA A 81 -0.58 -10.72 0.82
CA ALA A 81 -1.81 -11.23 1.45
C ALA A 81 -1.66 -11.38 2.97
N LYS A 82 -0.49 -11.76 3.48
CA LYS A 82 -0.24 -11.79 4.94
C LYS A 82 -0.34 -10.40 5.56
N GLN A 83 0.18 -9.37 4.87
CA GLN A 83 0.06 -7.98 5.33
C GLN A 83 -1.40 -7.52 5.32
N VAL A 84 -2.18 -7.90 4.30
CA VAL A 84 -3.63 -7.65 4.25
C VAL A 84 -4.37 -8.34 5.40
N ALA A 85 -4.03 -9.59 5.72
CA ALA A 85 -4.63 -10.30 6.85
C ALA A 85 -4.30 -9.62 8.20
N ALA A 86 -3.05 -9.14 8.35
CA ALA A 86 -2.66 -8.36 9.51
C ALA A 86 -3.44 -7.04 9.62
N LEU A 87 -3.66 -6.34 8.50
CA LEU A 87 -4.50 -5.13 8.43
C LEU A 87 -5.96 -5.40 8.82
N GLN A 88 -6.54 -6.51 8.36
CA GLN A 88 -7.92 -6.89 8.65
C GLN A 88 -8.17 -7.14 10.14
N ALA A 89 -7.13 -7.48 10.91
CA ALA A 89 -7.23 -7.71 12.34
C ALA A 89 -7.19 -6.42 13.19
N LEU A 90 -6.95 -5.26 12.58
CA LEU A 90 -6.85 -3.98 13.28
C LEU A 90 -8.21 -3.27 13.37
N ALA A 91 -8.37 -2.42 14.39
CA ALA A 91 -9.49 -1.48 14.44
C ALA A 91 -9.24 -0.32 13.47
N LEU A 92 -9.88 -0.37 12.29
CA LEU A 92 -9.74 0.62 11.23
C LEU A 92 -10.90 1.61 11.21
N ASN A 93 -10.59 2.88 10.90
CA ASN A 93 -11.62 3.86 10.55
C ASN A 93 -12.14 3.61 9.12
N GLN A 94 -13.21 4.31 8.73
CA GLN A 94 -13.85 4.12 7.43
C GLN A 94 -12.90 4.34 6.24
N GLU A 95 -12.03 5.35 6.29
CA GLU A 95 -11.07 5.65 5.22
C GLU A 95 -10.06 4.51 5.07
N GLN A 96 -9.52 4.02 6.19
CA GLN A 96 -8.61 2.89 6.23
C GLN A 96 -9.27 1.59 5.74
N THR A 97 -10.55 1.37 6.07
CA THR A 97 -11.32 0.24 5.55
C THR A 97 -11.47 0.31 4.02
N ILE A 98 -11.71 1.50 3.46
CA ILE A 98 -11.76 1.70 2.00
C ILE A 98 -10.41 1.38 1.36
N ALA A 99 -9.33 1.91 1.93
CA ALA A 99 -7.96 1.65 1.46
C ALA A 99 -7.64 0.14 1.49
N LEU A 100 -8.04 -0.55 2.56
CA LEU A 100 -7.90 -1.99 2.71
C LEU A 100 -8.65 -2.78 1.62
N HIS A 101 -9.89 -2.42 1.31
CA HIS A 101 -10.64 -3.08 0.22
C HIS A 101 -9.94 -2.91 -1.14
N LEU A 102 -9.40 -1.71 -1.41
CA LEU A 102 -8.65 -1.45 -2.64
C LEU A 102 -7.34 -2.25 -2.69
N LEU A 103 -6.58 -2.27 -1.59
CA LEU A 103 -5.35 -3.04 -1.48
C LEU A 103 -5.63 -4.54 -1.64
N ASN A 104 -6.62 -5.08 -0.94
CA ASN A 104 -6.99 -6.49 -1.03
C ASN A 104 -7.44 -6.87 -2.44
N ALA A 105 -8.22 -6.03 -3.12
CA ALA A 105 -8.58 -6.24 -4.52
C ALA A 105 -7.33 -6.36 -5.43
N ARG A 106 -6.32 -5.51 -5.23
CA ARG A 106 -5.05 -5.57 -5.97
C ARG A 106 -4.27 -6.85 -5.67
N VAL A 107 -4.21 -7.27 -4.40
CA VAL A 107 -3.58 -8.53 -3.99
C VAL A 107 -4.28 -9.73 -4.62
N LEU A 108 -5.61 -9.81 -4.52
CA LEU A 108 -6.41 -10.86 -5.11
C LEU A 108 -6.26 -10.91 -6.64
N THR A 109 -6.17 -9.75 -7.29
CA THR A 109 -5.91 -9.67 -8.73
C THR A 109 -4.53 -10.24 -9.08
N ALA A 110 -3.49 -9.91 -8.29
CA ALA A 110 -2.15 -10.47 -8.47
C ALA A 110 -2.10 -11.99 -8.19
N GLN A 111 -2.95 -12.49 -7.30
CA GLN A 111 -3.18 -13.93 -7.06
C GLN A 111 -4.08 -14.59 -8.13
N LYS A 112 -4.54 -13.86 -9.14
CA LYS A 112 -5.49 -14.31 -10.18
C LYS A 112 -6.87 -14.73 -9.62
N LYS A 113 -7.22 -14.31 -8.39
CA LYS A 113 -8.53 -14.51 -7.76
C LYS A 113 -9.51 -13.42 -8.21
N THR A 114 -9.82 -13.43 -9.50
CA THR A 114 -10.61 -12.39 -10.18
C THR A 114 -11.99 -12.16 -9.56
N ALA A 115 -12.70 -13.23 -9.18
CA ALA A 115 -14.04 -13.10 -8.59
C ALA A 115 -14.00 -12.37 -7.23
N ASP A 116 -13.06 -12.76 -6.37
CA ASP A 116 -12.89 -12.17 -5.04
C ASP A 116 -12.43 -10.71 -5.14
N ALA A 117 -11.52 -10.40 -6.09
CA ALA A 117 -11.08 -9.04 -6.35
C ALA A 117 -12.26 -8.12 -6.72
N LYS A 118 -13.18 -8.59 -7.56
CA LYS A 118 -14.40 -7.84 -7.91
C LYS A 118 -15.31 -7.63 -6.71
N THR A 119 -15.42 -8.64 -5.84
CA THR A 119 -16.20 -8.54 -4.59
C THR A 119 -15.64 -7.45 -3.69
N GLU A 120 -14.32 -7.40 -3.48
CA GLU A 120 -13.68 -6.32 -2.71
C GLU A 120 -13.90 -4.94 -3.32
N LEU A 121 -13.75 -4.81 -4.65
CA LEU A 121 -14.01 -3.54 -5.34
C LEU A 121 -15.46 -3.05 -5.17
N ARG A 122 -16.43 -3.96 -5.20
CA ARG A 122 -17.85 -3.59 -4.98
C ARG A 122 -18.13 -3.07 -3.58
N LYS A 123 -17.36 -3.49 -2.57
CA LYS A 123 -17.45 -2.91 -1.21
C LYS A 123 -17.12 -1.41 -1.21
N ILE A 124 -16.19 -0.97 -2.06
CA ILE A 124 -15.87 0.46 -2.22
C ILE A 124 -17.05 1.23 -2.85
N ILE A 125 -17.68 0.66 -3.87
CA ILE A 125 -18.84 1.27 -4.54
C ILE A 125 -20.04 1.36 -3.59
N ALA A 126 -20.24 0.38 -2.71
CA ALA A 126 -21.36 0.34 -1.77
C ALA A 126 -21.33 1.46 -0.71
N ILE A 127 -20.17 2.08 -0.48
CA ILE A 127 -20.03 3.11 0.56
C ILE A 127 -20.75 4.38 0.11
N GLN A 128 -21.75 4.80 0.89
CA GLN A 128 -22.64 5.92 0.58
C GLN A 128 -22.03 7.29 0.90
N ASN A 129 -20.97 7.33 1.73
CA ASN A 129 -20.40 8.58 2.22
C ASN A 129 -19.62 9.36 1.16
N ASP A 130 -19.49 10.66 1.41
CA ASP A 130 -18.68 11.61 0.66
C ASP A 130 -17.18 11.32 0.88
N PHE A 131 -16.65 10.30 0.20
CA PHE A 131 -15.26 9.84 0.32
C PHE A 131 -14.39 10.27 -0.86
N GLU A 132 -13.07 10.24 -0.65
CA GLU A 132 -12.08 10.80 -1.57
C GLU A 132 -12.24 10.23 -3.01
N PRO A 133 -12.40 11.09 -4.04
CA PRO A 133 -12.55 10.67 -5.43
C PRO A 133 -11.41 9.76 -5.95
N TYR A 134 -10.25 9.81 -5.29
CA TYR A 134 -9.11 8.95 -5.55
C TYR A 134 -9.48 7.45 -5.54
N TYR A 135 -10.21 6.97 -4.53
CA TYR A 135 -10.53 5.53 -4.42
C TYR A 135 -11.47 5.05 -5.53
N LEU A 136 -12.35 5.94 -6.02
CA LEU A 136 -13.21 5.64 -7.16
C LEU A 136 -12.41 5.55 -8.46
N TYR A 137 -11.48 6.49 -8.68
CA TYR A 137 -10.57 6.45 -9.81
C TYR A 137 -9.65 5.21 -9.77
N ALA A 138 -9.10 4.87 -8.62
CA ALA A 138 -8.24 3.71 -8.45
C ALA A 138 -9.01 2.39 -8.67
N GLY A 139 -10.24 2.29 -8.16
CA GLY A 139 -11.12 1.14 -8.41
C GLY A 139 -11.45 0.97 -9.89
N ALA A 140 -11.75 2.07 -10.61
CA ALA A 140 -11.93 2.04 -12.07
C ALA A 140 -10.67 1.56 -12.79
N THR A 141 -9.49 2.01 -12.35
CA THR A 141 -8.20 1.63 -12.93
C THR A 141 -7.92 0.14 -12.76
N VAL A 142 -8.13 -0.43 -11.57
CA VAL A 142 -7.97 -1.87 -11.32
C VAL A 142 -8.95 -2.67 -12.17
N SER A 143 -10.22 -2.25 -12.20
CA SER A 143 -11.26 -2.89 -13.00
C SER A 143 -10.91 -2.95 -14.49
N LEU A 144 -10.48 -1.83 -15.07
CA LEU A 144 -10.21 -1.74 -16.50
C LEU A 144 -8.88 -2.39 -16.90
N ASN A 145 -7.80 -2.13 -16.15
CA ASN A 145 -6.45 -2.46 -16.59
C ASN A 145 -5.94 -3.80 -16.05
N GLN A 146 -6.43 -4.25 -14.89
CA GLN A 146 -5.96 -5.49 -14.26
C GLN A 146 -7.00 -6.61 -14.39
N LEU A 147 -8.29 -6.29 -14.28
CA LEU A 147 -9.38 -7.27 -14.39
C LEU A 147 -10.00 -7.35 -15.80
N ASN A 148 -9.67 -6.41 -16.68
CA ASN A 148 -10.30 -6.25 -18.01
C ASN A 148 -11.84 -6.25 -17.95
N ASP A 149 -12.41 -5.58 -16.95
CA ASP A 149 -13.85 -5.47 -16.70
C ASP A 149 -14.33 -4.03 -16.96
N PRO A 150 -14.68 -3.69 -18.21
CA PRO A 150 -15.15 -2.35 -18.56
C PRO A 150 -16.52 -2.02 -17.92
N ALA A 151 -17.33 -3.02 -17.58
CA ALA A 151 -18.63 -2.80 -16.94
C ALA A 151 -18.43 -2.32 -15.50
N LEU A 152 -17.60 -3.01 -14.72
CA LEU A 152 -17.26 -2.61 -13.35
C LEU A 152 -16.51 -1.28 -13.31
N ALA A 153 -15.60 -1.05 -14.27
CA ALA A 153 -14.95 0.25 -14.41
C ALA A 153 -15.97 1.39 -14.64
N GLY A 154 -17.00 1.13 -15.46
CA GLY A 154 -18.11 2.05 -15.68
C GLY A 154 -18.93 2.36 -14.41
N GLU A 155 -19.12 1.39 -13.51
CA GLU A 155 -19.79 1.63 -12.22
C GLU A 155 -18.99 2.64 -11.35
N PHE A 156 -17.68 2.44 -11.24
CA PHE A 156 -16.80 3.38 -10.53
C PHE A 156 -16.81 4.77 -11.14
N ILE A 157 -16.75 4.88 -12.47
CA ILE A 157 -16.76 6.16 -13.18
C ILE A 157 -18.09 6.90 -12.97
N ARG A 158 -19.24 6.20 -13.04
CA ARG A 158 -20.54 6.80 -12.75
C ARG A 158 -20.59 7.36 -11.32
N LYS A 159 -20.10 6.59 -10.34
CA LYS A 159 -20.03 7.03 -8.95
C LYS A 159 -19.05 8.20 -8.76
N PHE A 160 -17.90 8.18 -9.42
CA PHE A 160 -16.93 9.29 -9.43
C PHE A 160 -17.56 10.57 -9.96
N ASN A 161 -18.31 10.48 -11.06
CA ASN A 161 -18.95 11.63 -11.67
C ASN A 161 -20.12 12.18 -10.82
N ALA A 162 -20.82 11.34 -10.08
CA ALA A 162 -21.88 11.72 -9.15
C ALA A 162 -21.36 12.38 -7.86
N ASN A 163 -20.14 12.05 -7.42
CA ASN A 163 -19.50 12.68 -6.28
C ASN A 163 -19.03 14.11 -6.66
N LYS A 164 -19.66 15.15 -6.11
CA LYS A 164 -19.54 16.56 -6.56
C LYS A 164 -18.34 17.32 -5.99
N ARG A 165 -17.39 16.69 -5.32
CA ARG A 165 -16.23 17.41 -4.76
C ARG A 165 -15.23 17.85 -5.82
N GLY A 166 -14.62 19.01 -5.58
CA GLY A 166 -13.59 19.67 -6.39
C GLY A 166 -12.64 18.68 -7.03
N LYS A 167 -12.96 18.31 -8.26
CA LYS A 167 -12.26 17.31 -9.03
C LYS A 167 -10.89 17.86 -9.36
N ALA A 168 -9.83 17.20 -8.94
CA ALA A 168 -8.51 17.50 -9.49
C ALA A 168 -8.59 17.29 -11.01
N GLU A 169 -8.27 18.33 -11.79
CA GLU A 169 -8.43 18.31 -13.25
C GLU A 169 -7.73 17.11 -13.91
N TRP A 170 -6.60 16.70 -13.32
CA TRP A 170 -5.87 15.51 -13.78
C TRP A 170 -6.69 14.22 -13.67
N MET A 171 -7.49 14.03 -12.60
CA MET A 171 -8.35 12.85 -12.44
C MET A 171 -9.47 12.85 -13.47
N LEU A 172 -10.06 14.02 -13.75
CA LEU A 172 -11.11 14.13 -14.77
C LEU A 172 -10.61 13.75 -16.15
N SER A 173 -9.43 14.24 -16.53
CA SER A 173 -8.80 13.88 -17.80
C SER A 173 -8.61 12.36 -17.91
N ARG A 174 -8.08 11.72 -16.85
CA ARG A 174 -7.89 10.27 -16.83
C ARG A 174 -9.21 9.48 -16.85
N VAL A 175 -10.26 9.97 -16.21
CA VAL A 175 -11.59 9.36 -16.27
C VAL A 175 -12.15 9.41 -17.69
N LYS A 176 -12.04 10.56 -18.39
CA LYS A 176 -12.44 10.68 -19.81
C LYS A 176 -11.66 9.71 -20.70
N ASP A 177 -10.35 9.57 -20.49
CA ASP A 177 -9.54 8.59 -21.22
C ASP A 177 -10.01 7.14 -20.98
N MET A 178 -10.43 6.82 -19.75
CA MET A 178 -10.98 5.51 -19.42
C MET A 178 -12.35 5.29 -20.07
N GLU A 179 -13.23 6.29 -20.09
CA GLU A 179 -14.52 6.23 -20.78
C GLU A 179 -14.33 5.90 -22.27
N LYS A 180 -13.40 6.59 -22.95
CA LYS A 180 -13.04 6.30 -24.35
C LYS A 180 -12.52 4.87 -24.53
N LYS A 181 -11.66 4.38 -23.62
CA LYS A 181 -11.16 2.99 -23.68
C LYS A 181 -12.27 1.96 -23.49
N ILE A 182 -13.26 2.25 -22.66
CA ILE A 182 -14.44 1.39 -22.46
C ILE A 182 -15.27 1.35 -23.74
N GLU A 183 -15.49 2.48 -24.41
CA GLU A 183 -16.21 2.56 -25.68
C GLU A 183 -15.55 1.73 -26.79
N ILE A 184 -14.22 1.80 -26.91
CA ILE A 184 -13.46 0.98 -27.90
C ILE A 184 -13.59 -0.53 -27.63
N LYS A 185 -13.82 -0.93 -26.38
CA LYS A 185 -13.93 -2.35 -25.97
C LYS A 185 -15.36 -2.90 -26.08
N LYS A 186 -16.36 -2.09 -26.43
CA LYS A 186 -17.74 -2.52 -26.67
C LYS A 186 -17.92 -2.97 -28.11
#